data_AF-A0A0F9VBY1-F1
#
_entry.id   AF-A0A0F9VBY1-F1
#
_cell.length_a   1.000
_cell.length_b   1.000
_cell.length_c   1.000
_cell.angle_alpha   90.00
_cell.angle_beta   90.00
_cell.angle_gamma   90.00
#
_symmetry.space_group_name_H-M   'P 1'
#
loop_
_entity.id
_entity.type
_entity.pdbx_description
1 polymer ?
#
loop_
_entity_poly.entity_id
_entity_poly.type
_entity_poly.pdbx_seq_one_letter_code
_entity_poly.pdbx_strand_id
1 'polypeptide(L)'
;MTQESEHIAQCKVVQYLRSRGIGVFSVPNGFMVGGKNKWALITKFKAEGMLSGAPDLIVMRQTFVDQEFRPVAIEMKREGLSQVLPEQKEIHERMRREGWHVIVAYGSQDAIRQIDELSF
;
A
#
# COMPACT_ATOMS: atom_id res chain seq x y z
N MET A 1 5.66 -25.08 1.92
CA MET A 1 5.52 -23.86 2.73
C MET A 1 4.18 -23.24 2.40
N THR A 2 3.35 -22.95 3.40
CA THR A 2 2.05 -22.29 3.19
C THR A 2 2.31 -20.87 2.72
N GLN A 3 1.73 -20.49 1.58
CA GLN A 3 1.88 -19.13 1.07
C GLN A 3 1.28 -18.11 2.04
N GLU A 4 2.01 -17.04 2.29
CA GLU A 4 1.56 -15.93 3.11
C GLU A 4 0.38 -15.20 2.45
N SER A 5 -0.66 -14.89 3.23
CA SER A 5 -1.76 -14.06 2.74
C SER A 5 -1.37 -12.59 2.71
N GLU A 6 -1.99 -11.80 1.82
CA GLU A 6 -1.74 -10.35 1.72
C GLU A 6 -1.97 -9.63 3.06
N HIS A 7 -3.03 -10.01 3.79
CA HIS A 7 -3.30 -9.49 5.13
C HIS A 7 -2.15 -9.76 6.12
N ILE A 8 -1.67 -11.00 6.17
CA ILE A 8 -0.55 -11.37 7.07
C ILE A 8 0.73 -10.63 6.65
N ALA A 9 1.00 -10.54 5.35
CA ALA A 9 2.15 -9.82 4.81
C ALA A 9 2.13 -8.34 5.22
N GLN A 10 0.99 -7.66 5.02
CA GLN A 10 0.78 -6.27 5.40
C GLN A 10 0.98 -6.07 6.92
N CYS A 11 0.41 -6.95 7.75
CA CYS A 11 0.60 -6.87 9.20
C CYS A 11 2.08 -6.95 9.59
N LYS A 12 2.86 -7.84 8.97
CA LYS A 12 4.31 -7.95 9.23
C LYS A 12 5.07 -6.70 8.81
N VAL A 13 4.76 -6.12 7.65
CA VAL A 13 5.37 -4.86 7.19
C VAL A 13 5.06 -3.71 8.14
N VAL A 14 3.81 -3.61 8.60
CA VAL A 14 3.42 -2.60 9.60
C VAL A 14 4.18 -2.78 10.92
N GLN A 15 4.30 -4.02 11.41
CA GLN A 15 5.07 -4.33 12.63
C GLN A 15 6.54 -3.94 12.48
N TYR A 16 7.14 -4.27 11.33
CA TYR A 16 8.53 -3.98 11.02
C TYR A 16 8.81 -2.48 10.93
N LEU A 17 7.96 -1.70 10.25
CA LEU A 17 8.10 -0.24 10.22
C LEU A 17 7.96 0.37 11.61
N ARG A 18 6.96 -0.07 12.38
CA ARG A 18 6.70 0.43 13.73
C ARG A 18 7.81 0.07 14.73
N SER A 19 8.42 -1.10 14.62
CA SER A 19 9.55 -1.48 15.49
C SER A 19 10.78 -0.60 15.28
N ARG A 20 10.87 0.09 14.14
CA ARG A 20 11.89 1.08 13.80
C ARG A 20 11.46 2.53 14.10
N GLY A 21 10.34 2.72 14.77
CA GLY A 21 9.79 4.05 15.06
C GLY A 21 9.24 4.78 13.83
N ILE A 22 8.90 4.05 12.76
CA ILE A 22 8.35 4.62 11.53
C ILE A 22 6.83 4.56 11.57
N GLY A 23 6.18 5.73 11.45
CA GLY A 23 4.73 5.82 11.35
C GLY A 23 4.22 5.25 10.02
N VAL A 24 3.15 4.47 10.08
CA VAL A 24 2.49 3.89 8.89
C VAL A 24 1.01 3.69 9.18
N PHE A 25 0.17 3.99 8.19
CA PHE A 25 -1.28 3.79 8.25
C PHE A 25 -1.79 3.05 7.01
N SER A 26 -2.83 2.26 7.20
CA SER A 26 -3.46 1.49 6.12
C SER A 26 -4.58 2.30 5.45
N VAL A 27 -4.69 2.17 4.13
CA VAL A 27 -5.85 2.64 3.38
C VAL A 27 -6.83 1.46 3.24
N PRO A 28 -8.06 1.54 3.79
CA PRO A 28 -8.96 0.38 3.88
C PRO A 28 -9.72 0.09 2.57
N ASN A 29 -9.03 0.04 1.43
CA ASN A 29 -9.66 0.02 0.10
C ASN A 29 -10.35 -1.31 -0.29
N GLY A 30 -10.23 -2.36 0.51
CA GLY A 30 -10.87 -3.67 0.25
C GLY A 30 -11.95 -4.10 1.24
N PHE A 31 -12.12 -3.39 2.37
CA PHE A 31 -12.92 -3.89 3.51
C PHE A 31 -14.43 -3.65 3.38
N MET A 32 -14.86 -3.00 2.31
CA MET A 32 -16.25 -2.62 2.03
C MET A 32 -17.06 -3.80 1.46
N VAL A 33 -17.07 -4.94 2.14
CA VAL A 33 -17.72 -6.15 1.63
C VAL A 33 -18.59 -6.82 2.70
N GLY A 34 -19.81 -6.27 2.88
CA GLY A 34 -20.86 -6.94 3.62
C GLY A 34 -22.07 -6.06 3.88
N GLY A 35 -23.27 -6.62 3.72
CA GLY A 35 -24.53 -5.96 4.10
C GLY A 35 -25.33 -5.33 2.97
N LYS A 36 -26.63 -5.11 3.24
CA LYS A 36 -27.63 -4.65 2.26
C LYS A 36 -27.35 -3.24 1.69
N ASN A 37 -26.46 -2.46 2.32
CA ASN A 37 -26.19 -1.05 1.98
C ASN A 37 -24.80 -0.80 1.38
N LYS A 38 -24.11 -1.85 0.92
CA LYS A 38 -22.74 -1.76 0.38
C LYS A 38 -22.55 -0.63 -0.64
N TRP A 39 -23.45 -0.52 -1.62
CA TRP A 39 -23.33 0.46 -2.70
C TRP A 39 -23.52 1.90 -2.21
N ALA A 40 -24.47 2.14 -1.31
CA ALA A 40 -24.69 3.46 -0.72
C ALA A 40 -23.47 3.92 0.11
N LEU A 41 -22.86 2.99 0.85
CA LEU A 41 -21.62 3.26 1.59
C LEU A 41 -20.46 3.55 0.63
N ILE A 42 -20.31 2.80 -0.46
CA ILE A 42 -19.25 3.06 -1.47
C ILE A 42 -19.41 4.45 -2.06
N THR A 43 -20.63 4.85 -2.44
CA THR A 43 -20.91 6.19 -2.98
C THR A 43 -20.56 7.27 -1.97
N LYS A 44 -20.97 7.10 -0.71
CA LYS A 44 -20.63 8.03 0.37
C LYS A 44 -19.11 8.15 0.55
N PHE A 45 -18.40 7.03 0.62
CA PHE A 45 -16.95 7.04 0.80
C PHE A 45 -16.21 7.62 -0.40
N LYS A 46 -16.66 7.39 -1.63
CA LYS A 46 -16.12 8.08 -2.81
C LYS A 46 -16.31 9.60 -2.71
N ALA A 47 -17.45 10.06 -2.23
CA ALA A 47 -17.69 11.49 -1.98
C ALA A 47 -16.80 12.04 -0.85
N GLU A 48 -16.42 11.21 0.13
CA GLU A 48 -15.46 11.54 1.19
C GLU A 48 -13.99 11.39 0.77
N GLY A 49 -13.71 11.04 -0.49
CA GLY A 49 -12.36 10.96 -1.04
C GLY A 49 -11.76 9.56 -1.10
N MET A 50 -12.54 8.49 -0.90
CA MET A 50 -12.09 7.12 -1.14
C MET A 50 -11.66 6.96 -2.60
N LEU A 51 -10.38 6.64 -2.77
CA LEU A 51 -9.76 6.45 -4.06
C LEU A 51 -9.64 4.96 -4.38
N SER A 52 -10.43 4.49 -5.34
CA SER A 52 -10.29 3.12 -5.85
C SER A 52 -8.88 2.93 -6.43
N GLY A 53 -8.19 1.89 -5.98
CA GLY A 53 -6.82 1.60 -6.39
C GLY A 53 -5.73 2.38 -5.65
N ALA A 54 -6.05 3.10 -4.56
CA ALA A 54 -4.99 3.65 -3.70
C ALA A 54 -4.17 2.52 -3.04
N PRO A 55 -2.86 2.71 -2.84
CA PRO A 55 -1.99 1.73 -2.20
C PRO A 55 -2.44 1.35 -0.78
N ASP A 56 -2.13 0.14 -0.36
CA ASP A 56 -2.56 -0.41 0.93
C ASP A 56 -1.99 0.35 2.13
N LEU A 57 -0.74 0.82 2.05
CA LEU A 57 -0.06 1.50 3.14
C LEU A 57 0.53 2.84 2.70
N ILE A 58 0.44 3.83 3.60
CA ILE A 58 1.15 5.10 3.49
C ILE A 58 2.13 5.22 4.65
N VAL A 59 3.38 5.54 4.33
CA VAL A 59 4.45 5.71 5.31
C VAL A 59 4.60 7.18 5.67
N MET A 60 4.59 7.50 6.97
CA MET A 60 4.82 8.83 7.52
C MET A 60 6.33 9.16 7.62
N ARG A 61 7.09 8.81 6.58
CA ARG A 61 8.52 9.11 6.45
C ARG A 61 8.83 9.31 4.97
N GLN A 62 9.60 10.34 4.67
CA GLN A 62 10.19 10.50 3.36
C GLN A 62 11.49 9.70 3.29
N THR A 63 11.78 9.15 2.12
CA THR A 63 13.05 8.48 1.80
C THR A 63 13.78 9.23 0.69
N PHE A 64 15.08 9.04 0.59
CA PHE A 64 15.90 9.61 -0.48
C PHE A 64 15.94 8.67 -1.68
N VAL A 65 15.23 9.03 -2.76
CA VAL A 65 15.10 8.26 -4.00
C VAL A 65 15.41 9.17 -5.17
N ASP A 66 16.27 8.73 -6.09
CA ASP A 66 16.63 9.48 -7.29
C ASP A 66 17.09 10.91 -6.99
N GLN A 67 17.91 11.05 -5.94
CA GLN A 67 18.46 12.33 -5.46
C GLN A 67 17.43 13.30 -4.84
N GLU A 68 16.23 12.84 -4.52
CA GLU A 68 15.16 13.66 -3.92
C GLU A 68 14.49 12.97 -2.72
N PHE A 69 13.98 13.77 -1.77
CA PHE A 69 13.15 13.23 -0.69
C PHE A 69 11.71 13.00 -1.17
N ARG A 70 11.27 11.74 -1.17
CA ARG A 70 9.96 11.31 -1.65
C ARG A 70 9.12 10.69 -0.54
N PRO A 71 7.83 11.04 -0.41
CA PRO A 71 6.89 10.27 0.42
C PRO A 71 6.69 8.87 -0.17
N VAL A 72 6.39 7.89 0.69
CA VAL A 72 6.29 6.47 0.27
C VAL A 72 4.91 5.90 0.47
N ALA A 73 4.45 5.19 -0.55
CA ALA A 73 3.28 4.32 -0.50
C ALA A 73 3.66 2.89 -0.87
N ILE A 74 2.98 1.91 -0.28
CA ILE A 74 3.26 0.48 -0.48
C ILE A 74 1.95 -0.21 -0.86
N GLU A 75 1.95 -0.79 -2.05
CA GLU A 75 0.95 -1.74 -2.52
C GLU A 75 1.43 -3.15 -2.18
N MET A 76 0.64 -3.89 -1.41
CA MET A 76 0.90 -5.27 -1.04
C MET A 76 0.24 -6.22 -2.04
N LYS A 77 0.98 -7.26 -2.41
CA LYS A 77 0.53 -8.31 -3.29
C LYS A 77 0.86 -9.67 -2.69
N ARG A 78 -0.06 -10.61 -2.86
CA ARG A 78 0.22 -12.03 -2.65
C ARG A 78 1.14 -12.57 -3.74
N GLU A 79 2.23 -13.19 -3.30
CA GLU A 79 3.23 -13.82 -4.16
C GLU A 79 2.62 -14.87 -5.11
N GLY A 80 2.97 -14.80 -6.40
CA GLY A 80 2.60 -15.78 -7.43
C GLY A 80 1.12 -15.86 -7.81
N LEU A 81 0.25 -15.04 -7.21
CA LEU A 81 -1.21 -15.14 -7.41
C LEU A 81 -1.89 -13.82 -7.72
N SER A 82 -1.40 -12.72 -7.15
CA SER A 82 -2.03 -11.41 -7.33
C SER A 82 -1.26 -10.57 -8.35
N GLN A 83 -2.00 -9.79 -9.13
CA GLN A 83 -1.46 -8.83 -10.07
C GLN A 83 -1.93 -7.43 -9.67
N VAL A 84 -1.18 -6.41 -10.11
CA VAL A 84 -1.62 -5.02 -9.98
C VAL A 84 -2.75 -4.77 -10.98
N LEU A 85 -3.92 -4.40 -10.48
CA LEU A 85 -5.11 -4.10 -11.29
C LEU A 85 -4.91 -2.83 -12.13
N PRO A 86 -5.62 -2.66 -13.26
CA PRO A 86 -5.50 -1.46 -14.08
C PRO A 86 -5.73 -0.16 -13.31
N GLU A 87 -6.76 -0.08 -12.45
CA GLU A 87 -7.01 1.10 -11.61
C GLU A 87 -5.86 1.41 -10.64
N GLN A 88 -5.23 0.37 -10.08
CA GLN A 88 -4.08 0.54 -9.19
C GLN A 88 -2.88 1.08 -9.96
N LYS A 89 -2.62 0.55 -11.18
CA LYS A 89 -1.52 1.05 -12.03
C LYS A 89 -1.69 2.54 -12.32
N GLU A 90 -2.89 2.96 -12.71
CA GLU A 90 -3.20 4.36 -12.99
C GLU A 90 -2.93 5.27 -11.78
N ILE A 91 -3.40 4.87 -10.59
CA ILE A 91 -3.15 5.63 -9.37
C ILE A 91 -1.66 5.64 -9.01
N HIS A 92 -0.95 4.52 -9.13
CA HIS A 92 0.48 4.46 -8.85
C HIS A 92 1.27 5.39 -9.78
N GLU A 93 0.95 5.40 -11.08
CA GLU A 93 1.57 6.30 -12.06
C GLU A 93 1.25 7.76 -11.77
N ARG A 94 0.03 8.08 -11.33
CA ARG A 94 -0.33 9.41 -10.88
C ARG A 94 0.48 9.82 -9.65
N MET A 95 0.56 8.97 -8.62
CA MET A 95 1.34 9.24 -7.41
C MET A 95 2.82 9.48 -7.74
N ARG A 96 3.42 8.67 -8.62
CA ARG A 96 4.80 8.87 -9.08
C ARG A 96 5.00 10.21 -9.77
N ARG A 97 4.05 10.63 -10.63
CA ARG A 97 4.08 11.96 -11.26
C ARG A 97 3.99 13.10 -10.25
N GLU A 98 3.25 12.91 -9.15
CA GLU A 98 3.15 13.85 -8.03
C GLU A 98 4.32 13.72 -7.03
N GLY A 99 5.40 13.01 -7.40
CA GLY A 99 6.64 12.95 -6.64
C GLY A 99 6.71 11.86 -5.56
N TRP A 100 5.71 10.98 -5.46
CA TRP A 100 5.73 9.84 -4.54
C TRP A 100 6.62 8.72 -5.05
N HIS A 101 7.23 7.99 -4.12
CA HIS A 101 7.78 6.67 -4.40
C HIS A 101 6.73 5.60 -4.07
N VAL A 102 6.37 4.77 -5.05
CA VAL A 102 5.36 3.72 -4.91
C VAL A 102 6.01 2.34 -5.06
N ILE A 103 6.05 1.62 -3.94
CA ILE A 103 6.52 0.24 -3.84
C ILE A 103 5.37 -0.70 -4.19
N VAL A 104 5.64 -1.69 -5.04
CA VAL A 104 4.74 -2.84 -5.24
C VAL A 104 5.48 -4.06 -4.73
N ALA A 105 4.99 -4.66 -3.64
CA ALA A 105 5.70 -5.70 -2.93
C ALA A 105 4.91 -7.01 -2.89
N TYR A 106 5.57 -8.11 -3.26
CA TYR A 106 4.99 -9.45 -3.27
C TYR A 106 5.37 -10.21 -1.99
N GLY A 107 4.50 -10.15 -0.97
CA GLY A 107 4.74 -10.72 0.37
C GLY A 107 5.58 -9.82 1.28
N SER A 108 5.71 -10.18 2.56
CA SER A 108 6.38 -9.31 3.55
C SER A 108 7.89 -9.22 3.32
N GLN A 109 8.51 -10.30 2.85
CA GLN A 109 9.97 -10.34 2.65
C GLN A 109 10.42 -9.39 1.53
N ASP A 110 9.69 -9.38 0.42
CA ASP A 110 9.96 -8.47 -0.69
C ASP A 110 9.75 -7.01 -0.28
N ALA A 111 8.67 -6.72 0.47
CA ALA A 111 8.42 -5.39 1.00
C ALA A 111 9.56 -4.90 1.90
N ILE A 112 9.98 -5.73 2.86
CA ILE A 112 11.06 -5.43 3.80
C ILE A 112 12.38 -5.17 3.06
N ARG A 113 12.73 -6.01 2.09
CA ARG A 113 13.92 -5.83 1.26
C ARG A 113 13.90 -4.48 0.53
N GLN A 114 12.80 -4.15 -0.14
CA GLN A 114 12.67 -2.87 -0.85
C GLN A 114 12.71 -1.67 0.13
N ILE A 115 12.12 -1.78 1.32
CA ILE A 115 12.20 -0.75 2.36
C ILE A 115 13.65 -0.55 2.84
N ASP A 116 14.40 -1.63 3.06
CA ASP A 116 15.81 -1.57 3.47
C ASP A 116 16.69 -0.94 2.38
N GLU A 117 16.43 -1.23 1.10
CA GLU A 117 17.12 -0.60 -0.03
C GLU A 117 16.92 0.93 -0.07
N LEU A 118 15.77 1.39 0.43
CA LEU A 118 15.43 2.81 0.55
C LEU A 118 16.01 3.48 1.80
N SER A 119 16.86 2.79 2.57
CA SER A 119 17.52 3.34 3.77
C SER A 119 16.54 3.98 4.76
N PHE A 120 15.42 3.30 5.00
CA PHE A 120 14.38 3.73 5.95
C PHE A 120 14.87 3.80 7.40
#